data_AF-A0A5E4IWF0-F1
#
_entry.id   AF-A0A5E4IWF0-F1
#
_cell.length_a   1.000
_cell.length_b   1.000
_cell.length_c   1.000
_cell.angle_alpha   90.00
_cell.angle_beta   90.00
_cell.angle_gamma   90.00
#
_symmetry.space_group_name_H-M   'P 1'
#
loop_
_entity.id
_entity.type
_entity.pdbx_description
1 polymer ?
#
loop_
_entity_poly.entity_id
_entity_poly.type
_entity_poly.pdbx_seq_one_letter_code
_entity_poly.pdbx_strand_id
1 'polypeptide(L)' 'MVIAIIEDKPNIIGPCCVVLGEGKINIGSMHVGRIAEGKPQLMVLGIDQMVSEDLMRKLSSVSGVLSAKMVEL' A
#
# COMPACT_ATOMS: atom_id res chain seq x y z
N MET A 1 -8.41 -5.52 3.13
CA MET A 1 -7.88 -4.40 2.31
C MET A 1 -6.66 -3.81 2.96
N VAL A 2 -5.67 -3.36 2.18
CA VAL A 2 -4.57 -2.52 2.70
C VAL A 2 -4.88 -1.06 2.43
N ILE A 3 -4.83 -0.22 3.45
CA ILE A 3 -4.91 1.24 3.33
C ILE A 3 -3.56 1.82 3.69
N ALA A 4 -2.97 2.58 2.77
CA ALA A 4 -1.68 3.22 2.97
C ALA A 4 -1.75 4.73 2.68
N ILE A 5 -1.02 5.51 3.48
CA ILE A 5 -0.73 6.91 3.22
C ILE A 5 0.70 6.96 2.67
N ILE A 6 0.87 7.55 1.50
CA ILE A 6 2.15 7.61 0.78
C ILE A 6 2.52 9.05 0.41
N GLU A 7 3.79 9.34 0.23
CA GLU A 7 4.22 10.63 -0.32
C GLU A 7 3.76 10.81 -1.78
N ASP A 8 3.55 12.05 -2.23
CA ASP A 8 3.31 12.36 -3.64
C ASP A 8 4.64 12.48 -4.39
N LYS A 9 5.25 11.32 -4.67
CA LYS A 9 6.51 11.20 -5.42
C LYS A 9 6.49 9.97 -6.34
N PRO A 10 7.25 10.00 -7.44
CA PRO A 10 7.46 8.82 -8.27
C PRO A 10 8.02 7.63 -7.50
N ASN A 11 7.76 6.42 -8.00
CA ASN A 11 8.37 5.16 -7.55
C ASN A 11 7.99 4.68 -6.14
N ILE A 12 6.81 5.02 -5.61
CA ILE A 12 6.34 4.49 -4.30
C ILE A 12 5.36 3.31 -4.47
N ILE A 13 4.38 3.44 -5.36
CA ILE A 13 3.31 2.42 -5.54
C ILE A 13 3.89 1.09 -6.05
N GLY A 14 4.82 1.15 -7.01
CA GLY A 14 5.45 -0.03 -7.60
C GLY A 14 6.10 -0.94 -6.54
N PRO A 15 7.04 -0.43 -5.73
CA PRO A 15 7.63 -1.20 -4.63
C PRO A 15 6.61 -1.78 -3.64
N CYS A 16 5.53 -1.05 -3.32
CA CYS A 16 4.46 -1.60 -2.47
C CYS A 16 3.81 -2.83 -3.11
N CYS A 17 3.55 -2.79 -4.42
CA CYS A 17 2.98 -3.92 -5.17
C CYS A 17 3.95 -5.10 -5.24
N VAL A 18 5.26 -4.83 -5.36
CA VAL A 18 6.30 -5.88 -5.34
C VAL A 18 6.29 -6.61 -4.01
N VAL A 19 6.24 -5.88 -2.88
CA VAL A 19 6.14 -6.51 -1.55
C VAL A 19 4.94 -7.45 -1.47
N LEU A 20 3.75 -7.01 -1.90
CA LEU A 20 2.56 -7.87 -1.91
C LEU A 20 2.72 -9.08 -2.83
N GLY A 21 3.31 -8.90 -4.02
CA GLY A 21 3.59 -9.96 -4.98
C GLY A 21 4.58 -11.01 -4.46
N GLU A 22 5.63 -10.59 -3.75
CA GLU A 22 6.58 -11.51 -3.07
C GLU A 22 5.89 -12.37 -2.02
N GLY A 23 4.88 -11.80 -1.34
CA GLY A 23 4.00 -12.53 -0.42
C GLY A 23 2.91 -13.34 -1.10
N LYS A 24 2.90 -13.42 -2.44
CA LYS A 24 1.87 -14.08 -3.26
C LYS A 24 0.45 -13.57 -2.95
N ILE A 25 0.32 -12.29 -2.63
CA ILE A 25 -0.97 -11.62 -2.41
C ILE A 25 -1.43 -11.03 -3.75
N ASN A 26 -2.61 -11.40 -4.22
CA ASN A 26 -3.15 -10.80 -5.42
C ASN A 26 -3.84 -9.46 -5.10
N ILE A 27 -3.79 -8.51 -6.03
CA ILE A 27 -4.47 -7.22 -5.92
C ILE A 27 -5.69 -7.24 -6.85
N GLY A 28 -6.88 -7.32 -6.27
CA GLY A 28 -8.15 -7.32 -7.00
C GLY A 28 -8.68 -5.92 -7.33
N SER A 29 -8.26 -4.91 -6.57
CA SER A 29 -8.59 -3.51 -6.86
C SER A 29 -7.55 -2.56 -6.29
N MET A 30 -7.39 -1.40 -6.93
CA MET A 30 -6.49 -0.35 -6.48
C MET A 30 -7.17 1.00 -6.71
N HIS A 31 -7.24 1.80 -5.66
CA HIS A 31 -7.65 3.20 -5.74
C HIS A 31 -6.55 4.07 -5.15
N VAL A 32 -6.17 5.12 -5.87
CA VAL A 32 -5.18 6.10 -5.41
C VAL A 32 -5.77 7.48 -5.59
N GLY A 33 -5.69 8.29 -4.54
CA GLY A 33 -6.19 9.66 -4.55
C GLY A 33 -5.29 10.57 -3.75
N ARG A 34 -5.13 11.80 -4.23
CA ARG A 34 -4.44 12.88 -3.51
C ARG A 34 -5.43 13.98 -3.18
N ILE A 35 -5.27 14.59 -2.00
CA ILE A 35 -6.08 15.76 -1.60
C ILE A 35 -5.67 16.98 -2.43
N ALA A 36 -4.36 17.16 -2.61
CA ALA A 36 -3.76 18.22 -3.42
C ALA A 36 -2.37 17.78 -3.91
N GLU A 37 -1.83 18.45 -4.93
CA GLU A 37 -0.48 18.19 -5.44
C GLU A 37 0.58 18.40 -4.35
N GLY A 38 1.52 17.46 -4.25
CA GLY A 38 2.60 17.50 -3.26
C GLY A 38 2.17 17.16 -1.83
N LYS A 39 0.88 16.89 -1.58
CA LYS A 39 0.38 16.36 -0.30
C LYS A 39 0.36 14.83 -0.34
N PRO A 40 0.48 14.16 0.82
CA PRO A 40 0.38 12.70 0.87
C PRO A 40 -0.88 12.18 0.18
N GLN A 41 -0.74 11.03 -0.48
CA GLN A 41 -1.80 10.34 -1.20
C GLN A 41 -2.33 9.19 -0.35
N LEU A 42 -3.62 8.91 -0.50
CA LEU A 42 -4.27 7.71 0.01
C LEU A 42 -4.24 6.63 -1.07
N MET A 43 -3.68 5.47 -0.74
CA MET A 43 -3.71 4.27 -1.55
C MET A 43 -4.54 3.20 -0.84
N VAL A 44 -5.53 2.65 -1.55
CA VAL A 44 -6.41 1.59 -1.07
C VAL A 44 -6.28 0.39 -1.99
N LEU A 45 -5.86 -0.75 -1.44
CA LEU A 45 -5.67 -2.01 -2.16
C LEU A 45 -6.69 -3.04 -1.67
N GLY A 46 -7.56 -3.46 -2.58
CA GLY A 46 -8.37 -4.66 -2.43
C GLY A 46 -7.51 -5.88 -2.68
N ILE A 47 -7.42 -6.75 -1.68
CA ILE A 47 -6.61 -7.97 -1.69
C ILE A 47 -7.51 -9.14 -1.30
N ASP A 48 -7.20 -10.32 -1.82
CA ASP A 48 -8.00 -11.53 -1.67
C ASP A 48 -7.70 -12.33 -0.41
N GLN A 49 -6.52 -12.14 0.18
CA GLN A 49 -6.09 -12.84 1.39
C GLN A 49 -5.47 -11.89 2.42
N MET A 50 -5.50 -12.29 3.69
CA MET A 50 -4.89 -11.52 4.78
C MET A 50 -3.38 -11.38 4.60
N VAL A 51 -2.88 -10.18 4.87
CA VAL A 51 -1.45 -9.87 4.82
C VAL A 51 -0.84 -10.17 6.18
N SER A 52 0.21 -11.00 6.21
CA SER A 52 0.91 -11.32 7.46
C SER A 52 1.57 -10.07 8.06
N GLU A 53 1.81 -10.10 9.37
CA GLU A 53 2.47 -8.98 10.05
C GLU A 53 3.85 -8.65 9.45
N ASP A 54 4.62 -9.67 9.08
CA ASP A 54 5.94 -9.48 8.45
C ASP A 54 5.82 -8.77 7.11
N LEU A 55 4.81 -9.10 6.32
CA LEU A 55 4.59 -8.45 5.04
C LEU A 55 4.06 -7.03 5.21
N MET A 56 3.21 -6.78 6.21
CA MET A 56 2.80 -5.42 6.59
C MET A 56 3.99 -4.57 7.08
N ARG A 57 4.92 -5.16 7.83
CA ARG A 57 6.18 -4.51 8.25
C ARG A 57 7.02 -4.13 7.03
N LYS A 58 7.20 -5.05 6.08
CA LYS A 58 7.91 -4.78 4.82
C LYS A 58 7.24 -3.66 4.01
N LEU A 59 5.91 -3.72 3.87
CA LEU A 59 5.15 -2.71 3.14
C LEU A 59 5.29 -1.33 3.80
N SER A 60 5.22 -1.26 5.13
CA SER A 60 5.41 -0.01 5.89
C SER A 60 6.85 0.52 5.84
N SER A 61 7.83 -0.33 5.51
CA SER A 61 9.24 0.06 5.36
C SER A 61 9.61 0.55 3.96
N VAL A 62 8.68 0.45 2.99
CA VAL A 62 8.90 1.01 1.65
C VAL A 62 9.09 2.53 1.76
N SER A 63 10.16 3.02 1.14
CA SER A 63 10.45 4.46 1.14
C SER A 63 9.27 5.26 0.57
N GLY A 64 8.83 6.28 1.31
CA GLY A 64 7.67 7.09 0.96
C GLY A 64 6.33 6.55 1.45
N VAL A 65 6.28 5.38 2.11
CA VAL A 65 5.09 4.95 2.86
C VAL A 65 5.12 5.60 4.25
N LEU A 66 4.13 6.44 4.53
CA LEU A 66 4.00 7.14 5.81
C LEU A 66 3.23 6.31 6.84
N SER A 67 2.28 5.51 6.37
CA SER A 67 1.49 4.59 7.19
C SER A 67 0.89 3.52 6.30
N ALA A 68 0.74 2.30 6.81
CA ALA A 68 -0.06 1.27 6.18
C ALA A 68 -0.80 0.43 7.23
N LYS A 69 -2.05 0.09 6.94
CA LYS A 69 -2.90 -0.73 7.82
C LYS A 69 -3.68 -1.75 7.03
N MET A 70 -3.80 -2.95 7.60
CA MET A 70 -4.76 -3.95 7.15
C MET A 70 -6.11 -3.67 7.79
N VAL A 71 -7.17 -3.72 6.99
CA VAL A 71 -8.56 -3.56 7.43
C VAL A 71 -9.38 -4.74 6.91
N GLU A 72 -10.04 -5.43 7.83
CA GLU A 72 -11.11 -6.40 7.53
C GLU A 72 -12.45 -5.68 7.55
N LEU A 73 -13.36 -6.08 6.66
CA LEU A 73 -14.75 -5.62 6.59
C LEU A 73 -15.68 -6.77 6.94
#